data_AF-A0AA35LTX1-F1
#
_entry.id   AF-A0AA35LTX1-F1
#
_cell.length_a   1.000
_cell.length_b   1.000
_cell.length_c   1.000
_cell.angle_alpha   90.00
_cell.angle_beta   90.00
_cell.angle_gamma   90.00
#
_symmetry.space_group_name_H-M   'P 1'
#
loop_
_entity.id
_entity.type
_entity.pdbx_description
1 polymer ?
#
loop_
_entity_poly.entity_id
_entity_poly.type
_entity_poly.pdbx_seq_one_letter_code
_entity_poly.pdbx_strand_id
1 'polypeptide(L)'
;MADSSEYDKALEQLRCFDTMFLVDDSAHMEPYWEDVKNLMEMVAPICAKHDPDGIDLYFVNHRPGGLLAKVPGFQSIRKSGYPHIGGFVGNMLLTSKGKQIGAIFDEIKPSGKCNMGARIGGLLKWYCEKFQAGEERAALNLVVLTAGEFDDDIKKPLITAARTLDEAKAPSHQAGVQLFRLGAPHIERQNTLKHLDDELHKEAGTRDIVDTVSWNGHGLEMSNEQLLKVVLGAVSKKVDMRASELHLDNSTAALRAE
;
A
#
# COMPACT_ATOMS: atom_id res chain seq x y z
N MET A 1 -16.64 -21.65 -13.60
CA MET A 1 -15.71 -22.64 -13.02
C MET A 1 -14.24 -22.40 -13.41
N ALA A 2 -13.89 -21.29 -14.07
CA ALA A 2 -12.50 -20.92 -14.39
C ALA A 2 -11.88 -19.88 -13.41
N ASP A 3 -12.56 -19.54 -12.31
CA ASP A 3 -12.30 -18.31 -11.55
C ASP A 3 -11.44 -18.52 -10.28
N SER A 4 -11.62 -19.60 -9.52
CA SER A 4 -10.84 -19.82 -8.28
C SER A 4 -9.35 -20.09 -8.53
N SER A 5 -8.98 -20.80 -9.60
CA SER A 5 -7.58 -21.18 -9.82
C SER A 5 -6.70 -20.01 -10.26
N GLU A 6 -7.23 -19.03 -10.99
CA GLU A 6 -6.49 -17.82 -11.37
C GLU A 6 -6.38 -16.86 -10.21
N TYR A 7 -7.46 -16.72 -9.42
CA TYR A 7 -7.47 -15.95 -8.18
C TYR A 7 -6.43 -16.46 -7.17
N ASP A 8 -6.39 -17.77 -6.91
CA ASP A 8 -5.44 -18.36 -5.96
C ASP A 8 -3.98 -18.17 -6.42
N LYS A 9 -3.71 -18.33 -7.73
CA LYS A 9 -2.38 -18.06 -8.30
C LYS A 9 -1.97 -16.60 -8.18
N ALA A 10 -2.90 -15.67 -8.42
CA ALA A 10 -2.62 -14.25 -8.28
C ALA A 10 -2.32 -13.87 -6.82
N LEU A 11 -3.02 -14.47 -5.85
CA LEU A 11 -2.72 -14.28 -4.44
C LEU A 11 -1.39 -14.96 -4.02
N GLU A 12 -1.04 -16.12 -4.57
CA GLU A 12 0.28 -16.73 -4.32
C GLU A 12 1.43 -15.82 -4.70
N GLN A 13 1.26 -14.98 -5.71
CA GLN A 13 2.28 -14.03 -6.14
C GLN A 13 2.57 -12.93 -5.11
N LEU A 14 1.66 -12.66 -4.16
CA LEU A 14 1.90 -11.72 -3.06
C LEU A 14 3.12 -12.09 -2.23
N ARG A 15 3.50 -13.37 -2.19
CA ARG A 15 4.71 -13.86 -1.49
C ARG A 15 6.01 -13.20 -1.96
N CYS A 16 6.01 -12.65 -3.17
CA CYS A 16 7.17 -11.98 -3.73
C CYS A 16 7.28 -10.51 -3.28
N PHE A 17 6.24 -9.96 -2.67
CA PHE A 17 6.11 -8.54 -2.37
C PHE A 17 6.07 -8.28 -0.87
N ASP A 18 6.63 -7.14 -0.47
CA ASP A 18 6.37 -6.50 0.81
C ASP A 18 5.11 -5.67 0.69
N THR A 19 4.03 -6.07 1.36
CA THR A 19 2.74 -5.40 1.25
C THR A 19 2.55 -4.39 2.37
N MET A 20 2.53 -3.12 1.98
CA MET A 20 2.29 -1.99 2.89
C MET A 20 0.96 -1.31 2.54
N PHE A 21 0.13 -1.06 3.54
CA PHE A 21 -1.06 -0.22 3.42
C PHE A 21 -0.80 1.17 3.98
N LEU A 22 -1.19 2.20 3.24
CA LEU A 22 -1.24 3.58 3.71
C LEU A 22 -2.67 4.11 3.60
N VAL A 23 -3.29 4.34 4.75
CA VAL A 23 -4.68 4.78 4.85
C VAL A 23 -4.74 6.28 5.10
N ASP A 24 -5.44 6.99 4.22
CA ASP A 24 -5.86 8.36 4.43
C ASP A 24 -6.85 8.42 5.59
N ASP A 25 -6.47 9.10 6.67
CA ASP A 25 -7.30 9.38 7.85
C ASP A 25 -7.53 10.89 8.01
N SER A 26 -7.52 11.64 6.92
CA SER A 26 -7.87 13.06 6.89
C SER A 26 -9.37 13.30 7.07
N ALA A 27 -9.78 14.56 7.28
CA ALA A 27 -11.19 14.90 7.48
C ALA A 27 -12.11 14.49 6.30
N HIS A 28 -11.59 14.46 5.06
CA HIS A 28 -12.36 14.08 3.87
C HIS A 28 -12.76 12.60 3.83
N MET A 29 -12.17 11.79 4.71
CA MET A 29 -12.44 10.36 4.80
C MET A 29 -13.60 10.02 5.73
N GLU A 30 -14.14 10.99 6.47
CA GLU A 30 -15.25 10.78 7.41
C GLU A 30 -16.46 10.04 6.78
N PRO A 31 -16.93 10.40 5.57
CA PRO A 31 -18.06 9.70 4.95
C PRO A 31 -17.76 8.26 4.52
N TYR A 32 -16.49 7.87 4.42
CA TYR A 32 -16.04 6.58 3.87
C TYR A 32 -15.33 5.71 4.90
N TRP A 33 -15.20 6.18 6.14
CA TRP A 33 -14.32 5.54 7.12
C TRP A 33 -14.74 4.12 7.48
N GLU A 34 -16.05 3.90 7.58
CA GLU A 34 -16.60 2.57 7.85
C GLU A 34 -16.36 1.63 6.66
N ASP A 35 -16.48 2.10 5.42
CA ASP A 35 -16.16 1.31 4.23
C ASP A 35 -14.68 0.94 4.18
N VAL A 36 -13.78 1.88 4.52
CA VAL A 36 -12.34 1.64 4.62
C VAL A 36 -12.01 0.61 5.70
N LYS A 37 -12.63 0.73 6.88
CA LYS A 37 -12.46 -0.24 7.97
C LYS A 37 -12.86 -1.63 7.50
N ASN A 38 -14.05 -1.77 6.93
CA ASN A 38 -14.56 -3.06 6.46
C ASN A 38 -13.70 -3.65 5.33
N LEU A 39 -13.25 -2.81 4.39
CA LEU A 39 -12.32 -3.23 3.34
C LEU A 39 -11.02 -3.76 3.93
N MET A 40 -10.45 -3.07 4.91
CA MET A 40 -9.21 -3.49 5.56
C MET A 40 -9.39 -4.77 6.38
N GLU A 41 -10.52 -4.96 7.05
CA GLU A 41 -10.84 -6.23 7.73
C GLU A 41 -10.96 -7.41 6.77
N MET A 42 -11.37 -7.17 5.52
CA MET A 42 -11.45 -8.19 4.47
C MET A 42 -10.09 -8.46 3.81
N VAL A 43 -9.35 -7.41 3.44
CA VAL A 43 -8.15 -7.49 2.60
C VAL A 43 -6.90 -7.82 3.41
N ALA A 44 -6.72 -7.23 4.59
CA ALA A 44 -5.51 -7.44 5.39
C ALA A 44 -5.23 -8.91 5.71
N PRO A 45 -6.22 -9.74 6.12
CA PRO A 45 -6.00 -11.17 6.35
C PRO A 45 -5.54 -11.93 5.11
N ILE A 46 -6.06 -11.55 3.94
CA ILE A 46 -5.70 -12.17 2.66
C ILE A 46 -4.25 -11.85 2.33
N CYS A 47 -3.85 -10.59 2.40
CA CYS A 47 -2.46 -10.19 2.15
C CYS A 47 -1.50 -10.82 3.18
N ALA A 48 -1.81 -10.74 4.48
CA ALA A 48 -0.94 -11.25 5.54
C ALA A 48 -0.74 -12.78 5.50
N LYS A 49 -1.72 -13.54 4.98
CA LYS A 49 -1.57 -14.99 4.77
C LYS A 49 -0.53 -15.31 3.69
N HIS A 50 -0.33 -14.41 2.74
CA HIS A 50 0.57 -14.58 1.61
C HIS A 50 1.87 -13.78 1.73
N ASP A 51 2.02 -12.91 2.72
CA ASP A 51 3.26 -12.16 3.00
C ASP A 51 4.07 -12.85 4.12
N PRO A 52 5.32 -13.31 3.89
CA PRO A 52 6.08 -14.12 4.84
C PRO A 52 6.29 -13.48 6.24
N ASP A 53 6.45 -12.17 6.31
CA ASP A 53 6.62 -11.38 7.56
C ASP A 53 5.35 -10.61 7.96
N GLY A 54 4.23 -10.88 7.29
CA GLY A 54 2.97 -10.17 7.45
C GLY A 54 2.95 -8.86 6.65
N ILE A 55 1.94 -8.03 6.89
CA ILE A 55 1.78 -6.74 6.19
C ILE A 55 2.07 -5.57 7.12
N ASP A 56 2.35 -4.41 6.55
CA ASP A 56 2.43 -3.18 7.32
C ASP A 56 1.18 -2.31 7.12
N LEU A 57 0.74 -1.64 8.19
CA LEU A 57 -0.34 -0.64 8.14
C LEU A 57 0.12 0.71 8.70
N TYR A 58 0.02 1.74 7.85
CA TYR A 58 0.28 3.13 8.19
C TYR A 58 -0.96 3.98 7.92
N PHE A 59 -0.99 5.13 8.59
CA PHE A 59 -1.99 6.18 8.35
C PHE A 59 -1.29 7.48 7.99
N VAL A 60 -1.98 8.40 7.32
CA VAL A 60 -1.45 9.73 6.98
C VAL A 60 -1.13 10.52 8.25
N ASN A 61 -2.07 10.61 9.18
CA ASN A 61 -2.02 11.43 10.39
C ASN A 61 -1.81 10.60 11.66
N HIS A 62 -2.46 9.44 11.79
CA HIS A 62 -2.39 8.62 12.99
C HIS A 62 -1.01 8.00 13.18
N ARG A 63 -0.58 7.97 14.45
CA ARG A 63 0.69 7.37 14.88
C ARG A 63 0.43 6.58 16.17
N PRO A 64 0.76 5.28 16.21
CA PRO A 64 0.66 4.53 17.45
C PRO A 64 1.73 5.03 18.45
N GLY A 65 1.29 5.35 19.67
CA GLY A 65 2.14 6.00 20.69
C GLY A 65 1.71 7.43 21.04
N GLY A 66 0.65 7.94 20.43
CA GLY A 66 0.01 9.20 20.82
C GLY A 66 0.77 10.44 20.37
N LEU A 67 0.62 11.55 21.10
CA LEU A 67 1.07 12.88 20.66
C LEU A 67 2.59 12.97 20.43
N LEU A 68 3.40 12.30 21.28
CA LEU A 68 4.86 12.30 21.16
C LEU A 68 5.35 11.63 19.88
N ALA A 69 4.61 10.63 19.38
CA ALA A 69 4.93 9.95 18.12
C ALA A 69 4.85 10.87 16.88
N LYS A 70 4.23 12.05 17.00
CA LYS A 70 4.17 13.06 15.94
C LYS A 70 5.34 14.06 15.98
N VAL A 71 6.18 14.02 17.01
CA VAL A 71 7.34 14.91 17.13
C VAL A 71 8.41 14.48 16.10
N PRO A 72 8.89 15.39 15.23
CA PRO A 72 9.93 15.07 14.27
C PRO A 72 11.17 14.45 14.92
N GLY A 73 11.66 13.34 14.39
CA GLY A 73 12.84 12.64 14.89
C GLY A 73 12.61 11.77 16.13
N PHE A 74 11.44 11.86 16.79
CA PHE A 74 11.14 11.02 17.96
C PHE A 74 10.91 9.55 17.58
N GLN A 75 10.32 9.30 16.42
CA GLN A 75 10.04 7.96 15.92
C GLN A 75 10.46 7.84 14.46
N SER A 76 11.16 6.75 14.13
CA SER A 76 11.43 6.38 12.74
C SER A 76 10.11 6.17 11.98
N ILE A 77 10.08 6.55 10.70
CA ILE A 77 8.92 6.36 9.83
C ILE A 77 8.44 4.90 9.84
N ARG A 78 9.38 3.94 9.88
CA ARG A 78 9.12 2.50 9.93
C ARG A 78 8.42 2.04 11.21
N LYS A 79 8.65 2.72 12.34
CA LYS A 79 7.99 2.40 13.63
C LYS A 79 6.69 3.16 13.83
N SER A 80 6.38 4.09 12.92
CA SER A 80 5.30 5.06 13.04
C SER A 80 3.93 4.53 12.55
N GLY A 81 3.84 3.22 12.34
CA GLY A 81 2.63 2.48 12.02
C GLY A 81 2.55 1.17 12.83
N TYR A 82 1.86 0.20 12.24
CA TYR A 82 1.68 -1.14 12.76
C TYR A 82 2.38 -2.11 11.80
N PRO A 83 3.68 -2.40 12.02
CA PRO A 83 4.41 -3.28 11.13
C PRO A 83 4.22 -4.75 11.48
N HIS A 84 4.55 -5.64 10.54
CA HIS A 84 4.51 -7.10 10.69
C HIS A 84 3.17 -7.57 11.28
N ILE A 85 2.07 -7.08 10.71
CA ILE A 85 0.74 -7.56 11.03
C ILE A 85 0.62 -8.96 10.45
N GLY A 86 0.77 -9.93 11.34
CA GLY A 86 0.71 -11.35 11.07
C GLY A 86 0.37 -12.10 12.36
N GLY A 87 -0.40 -13.17 12.23
CA GLY A 87 -0.88 -13.96 13.36
C GLY A 87 -2.40 -13.90 13.52
N PHE A 88 -2.99 -15.01 13.93
CA PHE A 88 -4.44 -15.19 13.97
C PHE A 88 -4.91 -15.69 15.34
N VAL A 89 -6.05 -15.18 15.80
CA VAL A 89 -6.85 -15.79 16.86
C VAL A 89 -8.22 -16.09 16.29
N GLY A 90 -8.48 -17.38 16.02
CA GLY A 90 -9.60 -17.76 15.17
C GLY A 90 -9.42 -17.17 13.76
N ASN A 91 -10.41 -16.41 13.30
CA ASN A 91 -10.37 -15.76 11.98
C ASN A 91 -9.87 -14.30 12.04
N MET A 92 -9.47 -13.79 13.21
CA MET A 92 -9.08 -12.39 13.40
C MET A 92 -7.57 -12.21 13.25
N LEU A 93 -7.16 -11.29 12.37
CA LEU A 93 -5.76 -10.92 12.17
C LEU A 93 -5.28 -9.97 13.27
N LEU A 94 -4.15 -10.30 13.90
CA LEU A 94 -3.52 -9.49 14.93
C LEU A 94 -2.31 -8.73 14.39
N THR A 95 -2.10 -7.54 14.95
CA THR A 95 -0.89 -6.74 14.75
C THR A 95 0.24 -7.19 15.67
N SER A 96 1.47 -6.79 15.38
CA SER A 96 2.62 -6.93 16.29
C SER A 96 2.42 -6.31 17.68
N LYS A 97 1.39 -5.46 17.85
CA LYS A 97 1.00 -4.84 19.13
C LYS A 97 -0.18 -5.53 19.81
N GLY A 98 -0.61 -6.70 19.31
CA GLY A 98 -1.70 -7.51 19.86
C GLY A 98 -3.11 -6.96 19.59
N LYS A 99 -3.25 -5.92 18.77
CA LYS A 99 -4.55 -5.36 18.38
C LYS A 99 -5.07 -6.02 17.11
N GLN A 100 -6.39 -6.20 17.03
CA GLN A 100 -7.08 -6.53 15.78
C GLN A 100 -7.14 -5.31 14.85
N ILE A 101 -7.19 -5.53 13.54
CA ILE A 101 -7.35 -4.45 12.55
C ILE A 101 -8.58 -3.57 12.88
N GLY A 102 -9.75 -4.17 13.09
CA GLY A 102 -10.97 -3.44 13.46
C GLY A 102 -10.80 -2.52 14.66
N ALA A 103 -10.17 -3.03 15.72
CA ALA A 103 -9.90 -2.28 16.94
C ALA A 103 -8.93 -1.09 16.72
N ILE A 104 -8.04 -1.15 15.73
CA ILE A 104 -7.20 -0.01 15.35
C ILE A 104 -8.08 1.09 14.73
N PHE A 105 -8.98 0.72 13.83
CA PHE A 105 -9.88 1.67 13.17
C PHE A 105 -10.86 2.32 14.14
N ASP A 106 -11.35 1.57 15.14
CA ASP A 106 -12.24 2.08 16.19
C ASP A 106 -11.60 3.19 17.05
N GLU A 107 -10.26 3.20 17.14
CA GLU A 107 -9.51 4.22 17.89
C GLU A 107 -9.24 5.49 17.07
N ILE A 108 -9.43 5.44 15.75
CA ILE A 108 -9.06 6.52 14.84
C ILE A 108 -10.33 7.22 14.35
N LYS A 109 -10.34 8.54 14.49
CA LYS A 109 -11.35 9.40 13.88
C LYS A 109 -10.71 10.20 12.74
N PRO A 110 -11.24 10.10 11.50
CA PRO A 110 -10.80 10.90 10.37
C PRO A 110 -10.72 12.38 10.75
N SER A 111 -9.54 12.98 10.62
CA SER A 111 -9.31 14.36 11.04
C SER A 111 -8.04 14.94 10.44
N GLY A 112 -7.99 16.27 10.36
CA GLY A 112 -6.83 16.98 9.85
C GLY A 112 -6.70 16.92 8.33
N LYS A 113 -5.52 17.31 7.86
CA LYS A 113 -5.18 17.42 6.43
C LYS A 113 -4.71 16.10 5.85
N CYS A 114 -4.86 15.93 4.54
CA CYS A 114 -4.27 14.84 3.80
C CYS A 114 -2.88 15.24 3.27
N ASN A 115 -1.88 15.25 4.15
CA ASN A 115 -0.48 15.44 3.76
C ASN A 115 0.12 14.12 3.22
N MET A 116 -0.52 13.58 2.17
CA MET A 116 -0.18 12.29 1.58
C MET A 116 1.24 12.27 1.03
N GLY A 117 1.66 13.34 0.35
CA GLY A 117 2.98 13.47 -0.24
C GLY A 117 4.11 13.34 0.77
N ALA A 118 4.01 14.06 1.89
CA ALA A 118 4.97 13.96 2.98
C ALA A 118 5.01 12.55 3.57
N ARG A 119 3.85 11.92 3.77
CA ARG A 119 3.77 10.59 4.37
C ARG A 119 4.33 9.51 3.45
N ILE A 120 3.86 9.47 2.21
CA ILE A 120 4.31 8.50 1.21
C ILE A 120 5.79 8.68 0.89
N GLY A 121 6.26 9.93 0.80
CA GLY A 121 7.66 10.24 0.57
C GLY A 121 8.57 9.74 1.67
N GLY A 122 8.16 9.82 2.94
CA GLY A 122 8.91 9.24 4.04
C GLY A 122 9.05 7.71 3.93
N LEU A 123 7.97 7.02 3.59
CA LEU A 123 7.95 5.56 3.46
C LEU A 123 8.77 5.09 2.25
N LEU A 124 8.55 5.70 1.08
CA LEU A 124 9.28 5.36 -0.14
C LEU A 124 10.77 5.68 -0.02
N LYS A 125 11.12 6.81 0.61
CA LYS A 125 12.52 7.15 0.88
C LYS A 125 13.20 6.09 1.73
N TRP A 126 12.57 5.70 2.84
CA TRP A 126 13.10 4.64 3.71
C TRP A 126 13.30 3.34 2.93
N TYR A 127 12.30 2.91 2.15
CA TYR A 127 12.39 1.70 1.33
C TYR A 127 13.55 1.78 0.31
N CYS A 128 13.65 2.89 -0.44
CA CYS A 128 14.73 3.07 -1.41
C CYS A 128 16.13 3.06 -0.74
N GLU A 129 16.29 3.69 0.43
CA GLU A 129 17.54 3.67 1.20
C GLU A 129 17.93 2.24 1.60
N LYS A 130 16.95 1.44 2.08
CA LYS A 130 17.16 0.03 2.44
C LYS A 130 17.48 -0.84 1.23
N PHE A 131 16.81 -0.61 0.11
CA PHE A 131 17.09 -1.32 -1.14
C PHE A 131 18.51 -1.05 -1.64
N GLN A 132 18.94 0.22 -1.66
CA GLN A 132 20.28 0.62 -2.09
C GLN A 132 21.38 0.09 -1.16
N ALA A 133 21.12 0.03 0.15
CA ALA A 133 22.00 -0.59 1.13
C ALA A 133 22.08 -2.13 0.98
N GLY A 134 21.19 -2.72 0.19
CA GLY A 134 21.07 -4.17 0.04
C GLY A 134 20.46 -4.87 1.25
N GLU A 135 19.85 -4.10 2.16
CA GLU A 135 19.12 -4.57 3.34
C GLU A 135 17.67 -4.95 3.01
N GLU A 136 17.14 -4.43 1.90
CA GLU A 136 15.81 -4.78 1.36
C GLU A 136 15.96 -5.32 -0.06
N ARG A 137 15.37 -6.48 -0.33
CA ARG A 137 15.40 -7.15 -1.64
C ARG A 137 14.02 -7.51 -2.14
N ALA A 138 13.01 -7.55 -1.28
CA ALA A 138 11.65 -7.74 -1.73
C ALA A 138 11.16 -6.51 -2.48
N ALA A 139 10.27 -6.74 -3.45
CA ALA A 139 9.65 -5.62 -4.12
C ALA A 139 8.50 -5.07 -3.29
N LEU A 140 8.36 -3.76 -3.27
CA LEU A 140 7.31 -3.08 -2.54
C LEU A 140 5.98 -3.12 -3.30
N ASN A 141 4.91 -3.53 -2.61
CA ASN A 141 3.52 -3.30 -2.98
C ASN A 141 2.88 -2.34 -1.98
N LEU A 142 2.86 -1.04 -2.30
CA LEU A 142 2.26 0.00 -1.46
C LEU A 142 0.83 0.29 -1.92
N VAL A 143 -0.16 -0.11 -1.13
CA VAL A 143 -1.58 0.14 -1.38
C VAL A 143 -2.06 1.34 -0.57
N VAL A 144 -2.48 2.40 -1.24
CA VAL A 144 -2.96 3.65 -0.63
C VAL A 144 -4.48 3.72 -0.72
N LEU A 145 -5.17 3.78 0.41
CA LEU A 145 -6.62 4.00 0.47
C LEU A 145 -6.90 5.50 0.71
N THR A 146 -7.59 6.17 -0.22
CA THR A 146 -7.81 7.63 -0.15
C THR A 146 -9.10 8.09 -0.81
N ALA A 147 -9.61 9.27 -0.44
CA ALA A 147 -10.67 9.96 -1.17
C ALA A 147 -10.16 10.62 -2.47
N GLY A 148 -8.84 10.72 -2.65
CA GLY A 148 -8.19 11.35 -3.79
C GLY A 148 -8.08 12.88 -3.69
N GLU A 149 -8.04 13.41 -2.47
CA GLU A 149 -7.85 14.83 -2.17
C GLU A 149 -6.60 15.00 -1.31
N PHE A 150 -5.63 15.77 -1.80
CA PHE A 150 -4.30 15.91 -1.20
C PHE A 150 -4.02 17.38 -0.88
N ASP A 151 -3.55 17.65 0.34
CA ASP A 151 -3.20 18.99 0.83
C ASP A 151 -1.74 19.38 0.51
N ASP A 152 -0.94 18.43 0.00
CA ASP A 152 0.46 18.61 -0.34
C ASP A 152 0.83 17.91 -1.67
N ASP A 153 2.10 18.05 -2.06
CA ASP A 153 2.61 17.50 -3.32
C ASP A 153 2.85 15.99 -3.24
N ILE A 154 1.94 15.22 -3.82
CA ILE A 154 2.06 13.76 -3.97
C ILE A 154 2.97 13.34 -5.14
N LYS A 155 3.14 14.19 -6.16
CA LYS A 155 3.87 13.86 -7.40
C LYS A 155 5.36 13.73 -7.16
N LYS A 156 5.96 14.72 -6.50
CA LYS A 156 7.41 14.78 -6.30
C LYS A 156 7.97 13.57 -5.53
N PRO A 157 7.36 13.11 -4.43
CA PRO A 157 7.76 11.87 -3.76
C PRO A 157 7.78 10.64 -4.66
N LEU A 158 6.73 10.45 -5.48
CA LEU A 158 6.61 9.33 -6.41
C LEU A 158 7.70 9.37 -7.48
N ILE A 159 7.92 10.53 -8.10
CA ILE A 159 8.99 10.75 -9.09
C ILE A 159 10.36 10.45 -8.47
N THR A 160 10.59 10.94 -7.23
CA THR A 160 11.86 10.76 -6.54
C THR A 160 12.15 9.28 -6.31
N ALA A 161 11.16 8.51 -5.86
CA ALA A 161 11.29 7.07 -5.65
C ALA A 161 11.54 6.33 -6.98
N ALA A 162 10.75 6.62 -8.02
CA ALA A 162 10.92 6.02 -9.35
C ALA A 162 12.33 6.24 -9.91
N ARG A 163 12.82 7.49 -9.85
CA ARG A 163 14.17 7.85 -10.29
C ARG A 163 15.25 7.16 -9.47
N THR A 164 15.09 7.11 -8.15
CA THR A 164 16.07 6.45 -7.26
C THR A 164 16.21 4.96 -7.61
N LEU A 165 15.11 4.29 -7.93
CA LEU A 165 15.12 2.89 -8.35
C LEU A 165 15.71 2.70 -9.77
N ASP A 166 15.47 3.63 -10.70
CA ASP A 166 16.13 3.65 -12.02
C ASP A 166 17.64 3.78 -11.92
N GLU A 167 18.12 4.73 -11.13
CA GLU A 167 19.54 4.96 -10.88
C GLU A 167 20.20 3.75 -10.21
N ALA A 168 19.49 3.09 -9.30
CA ALA A 168 19.93 1.85 -8.67
C ALA A 168 19.85 0.62 -9.60
N LYS A 169 19.38 0.78 -10.85
CA LYS A 169 19.13 -0.30 -11.82
C LYS A 169 18.25 -1.42 -11.24
N ALA A 170 17.30 -1.04 -10.39
CA ALA A 170 16.39 -1.98 -9.78
C ALA A 170 15.47 -2.61 -10.85
N PRO A 171 15.00 -3.85 -10.66
CA PRO A 171 13.99 -4.45 -11.52
C PRO A 171 12.78 -3.52 -11.74
N SER A 172 12.17 -3.56 -12.92
CA SER A 172 11.02 -2.69 -13.27
C SER A 172 9.82 -2.85 -12.34
N HIS A 173 9.75 -3.99 -11.67
CA HIS A 173 8.73 -4.38 -10.71
C HIS A 173 9.13 -4.17 -9.25
N GLN A 174 10.27 -3.53 -8.96
CA GLN A 174 10.78 -3.37 -7.58
C GLN A 174 9.86 -2.56 -6.66
N ALA A 175 9.01 -1.68 -7.21
CA ALA A 175 8.01 -0.98 -6.43
C ALA A 175 6.76 -0.72 -7.29
N GLY A 176 5.60 -0.93 -6.68
CA GLY A 176 4.29 -0.50 -7.17
C GLY A 176 3.55 0.27 -6.09
N VAL A 177 2.88 1.36 -6.48
CA VAL A 177 2.04 2.20 -5.64
C VAL A 177 0.62 2.17 -6.23
N GLN A 178 -0.29 1.47 -5.56
CA GLN A 178 -1.69 1.44 -5.92
C GLN A 178 -2.43 2.57 -5.20
N LEU A 179 -3.03 3.51 -5.94
CA LEU A 179 -3.98 4.46 -5.36
C LEU A 179 -5.40 3.92 -5.53
N PHE A 180 -5.99 3.46 -4.44
CA PHE A 180 -7.37 3.04 -4.39
C PHE A 180 -8.26 4.19 -3.90
N ARG A 181 -9.02 4.77 -4.82
CA ARG A 181 -9.89 5.91 -4.57
C ARG A 181 -11.27 5.46 -4.10
N LEU A 182 -11.69 5.93 -2.93
CA LEU A 182 -13.04 5.77 -2.42
C LEU A 182 -13.92 6.98 -2.74
N GLY A 183 -15.23 6.75 -2.73
CA GLY A 183 -16.25 7.78 -2.81
C GLY A 183 -16.75 8.07 -4.22
N ALA A 184 -17.83 8.85 -4.28
CA ALA A 184 -18.53 9.19 -5.51
C ALA A 184 -17.59 9.82 -6.56
N PRO A 185 -17.89 9.67 -7.86
CA PRO A 185 -17.17 10.35 -8.93
C PRO A 185 -16.99 11.85 -8.66
N HIS A 186 -15.73 12.31 -8.66
CA HIS A 186 -15.39 13.73 -8.58
C HIS A 186 -14.33 14.04 -9.63
N ILE A 187 -14.64 14.94 -10.57
CA ILE A 187 -13.83 15.14 -11.78
C ILE A 187 -12.40 15.57 -11.49
N GLU A 188 -12.18 16.47 -10.53
CA GLU A 188 -10.83 16.95 -10.19
C GLU A 188 -9.98 15.85 -9.54
N ARG A 189 -10.59 15.03 -8.68
CA ARG A 189 -9.91 13.90 -8.01
C ARG A 189 -9.58 12.83 -9.05
N GLN A 190 -10.51 12.54 -9.96
CA GLN A 190 -10.30 11.61 -11.07
C GLN A 190 -9.19 12.08 -12.01
N ASN A 191 -9.18 13.36 -12.40
CA ASN A 191 -8.14 13.90 -13.26
C ASN A 191 -6.77 13.87 -12.57
N THR A 192 -6.73 14.15 -11.26
CA THR A 192 -5.50 14.06 -10.47
C THR A 192 -4.97 12.63 -10.49
N LEU A 193 -5.78 11.64 -10.12
CA LEU A 193 -5.36 10.24 -10.11
C LEU A 193 -4.98 9.73 -11.50
N LYS A 194 -5.79 10.04 -12.52
CA LYS A 194 -5.51 9.66 -13.91
C LYS A 194 -4.16 10.22 -14.37
N HIS A 195 -3.85 11.46 -14.02
CA HIS A 195 -2.55 12.03 -14.34
C HIS A 195 -1.40 11.34 -13.60
N LEU A 196 -1.60 10.95 -12.33
CA LEU A 196 -0.60 10.19 -11.56
C LEU A 196 -0.29 8.83 -12.19
N ASP A 197 -1.31 8.17 -12.75
CA ASP A 197 -1.24 6.88 -13.46
C ASP A 197 -0.62 7.03 -14.86
N ASP A 198 -1.28 7.80 -15.72
CA ASP A 198 -1.02 7.78 -17.17
C ASP A 198 0.17 8.68 -17.56
N GLU A 199 0.38 9.81 -16.89
CA GLU A 199 1.22 10.90 -17.42
C GLU A 199 2.47 11.18 -16.58
N LEU A 200 2.42 10.96 -15.26
CA LEU A 200 3.48 11.35 -14.32
C LEU A 200 4.86 10.78 -14.69
N HIS A 201 4.94 9.49 -15.00
CA HIS A 201 6.19 8.83 -15.33
C HIS A 201 6.76 9.30 -16.69
N LYS A 202 5.88 9.63 -17.66
CA LYS A 202 6.26 10.15 -18.98
C LYS A 202 6.85 11.55 -18.86
N GLU A 203 6.19 12.42 -18.11
CA GLU A 203 6.64 13.81 -17.87
C GLU A 203 7.97 13.84 -17.10
N ALA A 204 8.14 12.92 -16.14
CA ALA A 204 9.34 12.85 -15.31
C ALA A 204 10.51 12.09 -15.96
N GLY A 205 10.25 11.33 -17.03
CA GLY A 205 11.23 10.45 -17.68
C GLY A 205 11.72 9.32 -16.78
N THR A 206 10.83 8.73 -15.98
CA THR A 206 11.16 7.65 -15.02
C THR A 206 10.36 6.38 -15.33
N ARG A 207 10.71 5.27 -14.67
CA ARG A 207 9.84 4.08 -14.61
C ARG A 207 8.43 4.44 -14.13
N ASP A 208 7.46 3.69 -14.62
CA ASP A 208 6.09 3.72 -14.12
C ASP A 208 5.98 2.87 -12.85
N ILE A 209 5.45 3.44 -11.78
CA ILE A 209 5.25 2.77 -10.49
C ILE A 209 3.86 3.00 -9.92
N VAL A 210 2.99 3.78 -10.58
CA VAL A 210 1.69 4.17 -10.02
C VAL A 210 0.60 3.48 -10.83
N ASP A 211 -0.40 2.92 -10.16
CA ASP A 211 -1.63 2.47 -10.79
C ASP A 211 -2.80 2.95 -9.95
N THR A 212 -3.94 3.24 -10.60
CA THR A 212 -5.11 3.78 -9.92
C THR A 212 -6.35 2.91 -10.12
N VAL A 213 -7.06 2.66 -9.02
CA VAL A 213 -8.34 1.95 -9.03
C VAL A 213 -9.35 2.83 -8.33
N SER A 214 -10.50 3.05 -8.95
CA SER A 214 -11.61 3.79 -8.34
C SER A 214 -12.73 2.85 -7.95
N TRP A 215 -13.26 3.03 -6.75
CA TRP A 215 -14.44 2.34 -6.26
C TRP A 215 -15.52 3.35 -5.90
N ASN A 216 -16.64 3.26 -6.60
CA ASN A 216 -17.79 4.16 -6.45
C ASN A 216 -18.93 3.52 -5.64
N GLY A 217 -18.69 2.35 -5.05
CA GLY A 217 -19.74 1.52 -4.44
C GLY A 217 -20.27 2.09 -3.13
N HIS A 218 -21.52 1.75 -2.83
CA HIS A 218 -22.10 1.84 -1.49
C HIS A 218 -22.40 0.40 -1.05
N GLY A 219 -21.77 -0.07 0.03
CA GLY A 219 -21.99 -1.41 0.58
C GLY A 219 -20.90 -2.44 0.26
N LEU A 220 -20.92 -3.53 1.05
CA LEU A 220 -19.83 -4.51 1.23
C LEU A 220 -19.65 -5.56 0.12
N GLU A 221 -20.48 -5.56 -0.92
CA GLU A 221 -20.40 -6.57 -1.97
C GLU A 221 -19.31 -6.21 -2.99
N MET A 222 -18.06 -6.44 -2.61
CA MET A 222 -16.93 -6.49 -3.54
C MET A 222 -16.74 -7.90 -4.07
N SER A 223 -16.67 -8.06 -5.38
CA SER A 223 -16.30 -9.34 -5.98
C SER A 223 -14.83 -9.69 -5.71
N ASN A 224 -14.47 -10.98 -5.78
CA ASN A 224 -13.08 -11.42 -5.67
C ASN A 224 -12.16 -10.71 -6.67
N GLU A 225 -12.64 -10.45 -7.89
CA GLU A 225 -11.92 -9.70 -8.92
C GLU A 225 -11.66 -8.24 -8.50
N GLN A 226 -12.63 -7.58 -7.86
CA GLN A 226 -12.47 -6.22 -7.36
C GLN A 226 -11.47 -6.18 -6.20
N LEU A 227 -11.55 -7.15 -5.29
CA LEU A 227 -10.59 -7.28 -4.19
C LEU A 227 -9.17 -7.53 -4.70
N LEU A 228 -9.02 -8.38 -5.73
CA LEU A 228 -7.73 -8.63 -6.36
C LEU A 228 -7.16 -7.35 -6.99
N LYS A 229 -8.00 -6.55 -7.65
CA LYS A 229 -7.59 -5.25 -8.19
C LYS A 229 -7.14 -4.27 -7.11
N VAL A 230 -7.79 -4.26 -5.95
CA VAL A 230 -7.36 -3.42 -4.81
C VAL A 230 -5.95 -3.77 -4.37
N VAL A 231 -5.65 -5.07 -4.30
CA VAL A 231 -4.39 -5.57 -3.72
C VAL A 231 -3.26 -5.61 -4.74
N LEU A 232 -3.54 -5.91 -6.00
CA LEU A 232 -2.54 -6.25 -7.00
C LEU A 232 -2.48 -5.31 -8.20
N GLY A 233 -3.34 -4.31 -8.39
CA GLY A 233 -3.40 -3.57 -9.67
C GLY A 233 -2.04 -2.97 -10.11
N ALA A 234 -1.30 -2.34 -9.21
CA ALA A 234 0.02 -1.74 -9.44
C ALA A 234 1.13 -2.76 -9.75
N VAL A 235 0.85 -4.02 -9.46
CA VAL A 235 1.83 -5.10 -9.49
C VAL A 235 1.49 -6.11 -10.59
N SER A 236 0.21 -6.37 -10.84
CA SER A 236 -0.36 -7.45 -11.66
C SER A 236 0.17 -7.49 -13.09
N LYS A 237 0.25 -6.34 -13.78
CA LYS A 237 0.86 -6.26 -15.13
C LYS A 237 2.34 -6.69 -15.15
N LYS A 238 3.02 -6.57 -14.01
CA LYS A 238 4.45 -6.88 -13.85
C LYS A 238 4.70 -8.23 -13.18
N VAL A 239 3.67 -8.88 -12.64
CA VAL A 239 3.84 -10.18 -11.98
C VAL A 239 4.10 -11.29 -12.98
N ASP A 240 3.43 -11.30 -14.13
CA ASP A 240 3.68 -12.30 -15.17
C ASP A 240 5.14 -12.25 -15.64
N MET A 241 5.73 -11.05 -15.74
CA MET A 241 7.16 -10.88 -15.99
C MET A 241 8.00 -11.35 -14.81
N ARG A 242 7.66 -10.94 -13.58
CA ARG A 242 8.44 -11.25 -12.37
C ARG A 242 8.47 -12.74 -12.04
N ALA A 243 7.35 -13.46 -12.17
CA ALA A 243 7.28 -14.90 -11.96
C ALA A 243 8.06 -15.69 -13.02
N SER A 244 8.29 -15.10 -14.20
CA SER A 244 9.14 -15.67 -15.24
C SER A 244 10.63 -15.34 -15.08
N GLU A 245 10.96 -14.15 -14.55
CA GLU A 245 12.32 -13.66 -14.33
C GLU A 245 12.94 -14.17 -13.02
N LEU A 246 12.13 -14.28 -11.97
CA LEU A 246 12.44 -15.05 -10.79
C LEU A 246 12.05 -16.48 -11.14
N HIS A 247 13.01 -17.35 -11.44
CA HIS A 247 12.80 -18.78 -11.25
C HIS A 247 12.41 -18.97 -9.78
N LEU A 248 11.11 -18.94 -9.48
CA LEU A 248 10.55 -19.04 -8.13
C LEU A 248 10.77 -20.48 -7.65
N ASP A 249 12.02 -20.81 -7.34
CA ASP A 249 12.36 -21.89 -6.45
C ASP A 249 11.84 -21.45 -5.08
N ASN A 250 10.77 -22.11 -4.63
CA ASN A 250 9.97 -21.83 -3.43
C ASN A 250 10.74 -21.89 -2.08
N SER A 251 12.07 -21.73 -2.06
CA SER A 251 12.91 -22.10 -0.92
C SER A 251 13.49 -20.94 -0.10
N THR A 252 13.52 -19.70 -0.60
CA THR A 252 14.14 -18.58 0.15
C THR A 252 13.31 -17.30 0.06
N ALA A 253 12.79 -16.83 1.20
CA ALA A 253 12.14 -15.52 1.30
C ALA A 253 13.15 -14.40 0.97
N ALA A 254 12.71 -13.38 0.25
CA ALA A 254 13.55 -12.22 -0.05
C ALA A 254 13.96 -11.51 1.26
N LEU A 255 15.22 -11.05 1.34
CA LEU A 255 15.74 -10.30 2.47
C LEU A 255 14.90 -9.03 2.71
N ARG A 256 14.47 -8.80 3.96
CA ARG A 256 13.65 -7.65 4.41
C ARG A 256 14.37 -6.79 5.42
N ALA A 257 14.18 -5.47 5.33
CA ALA A 257 14.71 -4.52 6.31
C ALA A 257 13.74 -4.32 7.50
N GLU A 258 14.30 -4.33 8.72
CA GLU A 258 13.57 -4.08 9.99
C GLU A 258 13.42 -2.57 10.35
#